data_AF-A0AAV6ZQ33-F1
#
_entry.id   AF-A0AAV6ZQ33-F1
#
_cell.length_a   1.000
_cell.length_b   1.000
_cell.length_c   1.000
_cell.angle_alpha   90.00
_cell.angle_beta   90.00
_cell.angle_gamma   90.00
#
_symmetry.space_group_name_H-M   'P 1'
#
loop_
_entity.id
_entity.type
_entity.pdbx_description
1 polymer ?
#
loop_
_entity_poly.entity_id
_entity_poly.type
_entity_poly.pdbx_seq_one_letter_code
_entity_poly.pdbx_strand_id
1 'polypeptide(L)' 'MAFSAGKRICAGENLARMELFLLFCALLQKFSFTLPPGTERQDCRKLKQNKFKALFFSQICAKPRPGSSTA' A
#
# COMPACT_ATOMS: atom_id res chain seq x y z
N MET A 1 16.32 -8.89 2.88
CA MET A 1 15.10 -9.62 3.31
C MET A 1 14.26 -8.67 4.15
N ALA A 2 12.95 -8.55 3.89
CA ALA A 2 12.11 -7.51 4.52
C ALA A 2 11.83 -7.74 6.02
N PHE A 3 11.84 -9.00 6.47
CA PHE A 3 11.50 -9.41 7.83
C PHE A 3 12.70 -9.97 8.62
N SER A 4 13.91 -9.48 8.34
CA SER A 4 15.17 -10.02 8.88
C SER A 4 15.42 -11.49 8.42
N ALA A 5 16.36 -12.20 9.05
CA ALA A 5 16.70 -13.59 8.78
C ALA A 5 17.34 -14.27 10.02
N GLY A 6 17.39 -15.60 10.03
CA GLY A 6 18.06 -16.39 11.07
C GLY A 6 17.38 -16.31 12.45
N LYS A 7 18.17 -16.34 13.53
CA LYS A 7 17.66 -16.34 14.93
C LYS A 7 16.88 -15.08 15.33
N ARG A 8 16.96 -14.02 14.53
CA ARG A 8 16.27 -12.72 14.75
C ARG A 8 15.28 -12.43 13.63
N ILE A 9 14.74 -13.48 12.99
CA ILE A 9 13.64 -13.35 12.04
C ILE A 9 12.40 -12.76 12.74
N CYS A 10 11.63 -11.95 12.02
CA CYS A 10 10.42 -11.37 12.57
C CYS A 10 9.42 -12.47 12.94
N ALA A 11 9.06 -12.59 14.22
CA ALA A 11 8.06 -13.57 14.68
C ALA A 11 6.70 -13.36 14.00
N GLY A 12 6.38 -12.13 13.61
CA GLY A 12 5.16 -11.78 12.89
C GLY A 12 5.25 -11.90 11.37
N GLU A 13 6.32 -12.47 10.79
CA GLU A 13 6.49 -12.50 9.33
C GLU A 13 5.31 -13.13 8.59
N ASN A 14 4.81 -14.27 9.06
CA ASN A 14 3.70 -14.94 8.39
C ASN A 14 2.40 -14.14 8.52
N LEU A 15 2.14 -13.59 9.71
CA LEU A 15 0.97 -12.75 9.97
C LEU A 15 1.00 -11.49 9.10
N ALA A 16 2.13 -10.78 9.05
CA ALA A 16 2.29 -9.57 8.27
C ALA A 16 2.13 -9.84 6.77
N ARG A 17 2.65 -10.96 6.25
CA ARG A 17 2.46 -11.35 4.84
C ARG A 17 0.98 -11.63 4.52
N MET A 18 0.29 -12.35 5.38
CA MET A 18 -1.12 -12.66 5.21
C MET A 18 -1.99 -11.40 5.28
N GLU A 19 -1.76 -10.55 6.28
CA GLU A 19 -2.49 -9.30 6.46
C GLU A 19 -2.28 -8.36 5.26
N LEU A 20 -1.03 -8.14 4.84
CA LEU A 20 -0.76 -7.34 3.64
C LEU A 20 -1.50 -7.89 2.43
N PHE A 21 -1.43 -9.20 2.20
CA PHE A 21 -2.08 -9.82 1.05
C PHE A 21 -3.61 -9.60 1.09
N LEU A 22 -4.26 -9.95 2.20
CA LEU A 22 -5.71 -9.84 2.32
C LEU A 22 -6.18 -8.39 2.24
N LEU A 23 -5.54 -7.47 2.96
CA LEU A 23 -5.90 -6.06 2.95
C LEU A 23 -5.70 -5.45 1.55
N PHE A 24 -4.55 -5.67 0.92
CA PHE A 24 -4.29 -5.12 -0.41
C PHE A 24 -5.21 -5.71 -1.46
N CYS A 25 -5.42 -7.02 -1.48
CA CYS A 25 -6.33 -7.66 -2.43
C CYS A 25 -7.77 -7.18 -2.24
N ALA A 26 -8.28 -7.13 -1.00
CA ALA A 26 -9.64 -6.66 -0.73
C ALA A 26 -9.84 -5.21 -1.19
N LEU A 27 -8.87 -4.33 -0.90
CA LEU A 27 -8.92 -2.93 -1.33
C LEU A 27 -8.90 -2.80 -2.85
N LEU A 28 -8.02 -3.52 -3.55
CA LEU A 28 -7.87 -3.46 -5.01
C LEU A 28 -9.03 -4.12 -5.76
N GLN A 29 -9.69 -5.11 -5.15
CA GLN A 29 -10.89 -5.73 -5.70
C GLN A 29 -12.07 -4.76 -5.65
N LYS A 30 -12.22 -4.02 -4.55
CA LYS A 30 -13.38 -3.16 -4.30
C LYS A 30 -13.21 -1.73 -4.84
N PHE A 31 -11.99 -1.21 -4.87
CA PHE A 31 -11.68 0.17 -5.23
C PHE A 31 -10.61 0.27 -6.33
N SER A 32 -10.76 1.27 -7.18
CA SER A 32 -9.76 1.76 -8.12
C SER A 32 -9.09 3.00 -7.52
N PHE A 33 -7.78 2.95 -7.35
CA PHE A 33 -7.00 4.07 -6.80
C PHE A 33 -6.49 4.98 -7.92
N THR A 34 -6.75 6.28 -7.82
CA THR A 34 -6.27 7.30 -8.76
C THR A 34 -5.58 8.42 -8.02
N LEU A 35 -4.64 9.11 -8.69
CA LEU A 35 -4.07 10.34 -8.14
C LEU A 35 -5.13 11.45 -8.15
N PRO A 36 -5.13 12.34 -7.15
CA PRO A 36 -5.97 13.53 -7.18
C PRO A 36 -5.59 14.41 -8.39
N PRO A 37 -6.56 15.17 -8.94
CA PRO A 37 -6.31 16.05 -10.07
C PRO A 37 -5.22 17.07 -9.72
N GLY A 38 -4.27 17.28 -10.63
CA GLY A 38 -3.15 18.21 -10.43
C GLY A 38 -1.95 17.64 -9.66
N THR A 39 -1.97 16.36 -9.28
CA THR A 39 -0.81 15.71 -8.63
C THR A 39 0.05 14.98 -9.66
N GLU A 40 1.34 15.33 -9.71
CA GLU A 40 2.30 14.66 -10.58
C GLU A 40 2.73 13.30 -9.99
N ARG A 41 2.96 12.31 -10.86
CA ARG A 41 3.47 11.00 -10.43
C ARG A 41 4.90 11.15 -9.93
N GLN A 42 5.07 11.03 -8.62
CA GLN A 42 6.40 10.98 -8.01
C GLN A 42 7.06 9.63 -8.29
N ASP A 43 8.26 9.64 -8.86
CA ASP A 43 9.07 8.43 -9.01
C ASP A 43 9.64 8.05 -7.64
N CYS A 44 9.09 6.98 -7.07
CA CYS A 44 9.50 6.47 -5.75
C CYS A 44 10.98 6.08 -5.67
N ARG A 45 11.68 5.90 -6.81
CA ARG A 45 13.13 5.63 -6.83
C ARG A 45 13.97 6.85 -6.46
N LYS A 46 13.42 8.06 -6.65
CA LYS A 46 14.12 9.34 -6.41
C LYS A 46 13.97 9.85 -4.98
N LEU A 47 13.11 9.24 -4.16
CA LEU A 47 12.91 9.61 -2.76
C LEU A 47 14.13 9.18 -1.92
N LYS A 48 15.02 10.14 -1.62
CA LYS A 48 16.20 9.94 -0.77
C LYS A 48 15.78 9.50 0.64
N GLN A 49 16.15 8.27 1.02
CA GLN A 49 16.17 7.56 2.32
C GLN A 49 15.05 7.79 3.37
N ASN A 50 14.47 8.98 3.51
CA ASN A 50 13.32 9.28 4.38
C ASN A 50 11.98 9.10 3.65
N LYS A 51 11.67 7.85 3.30
CA LYS A 51 10.39 7.44 2.69
C LYS A 51 9.17 7.82 3.54
N PHE A 52 9.35 8.02 4.84
CA PHE A 52 8.29 8.31 5.80
C PHE A 52 7.63 9.68 5.57
N LYS A 53 8.40 10.72 5.18
CA LYS A 53 7.82 12.04 4.85
C LYS A 53 6.99 12.00 3.58
N ALA A 54 7.41 11.22 2.58
CA ALA A 54 6.68 11.13 1.31
C ALA A 54 5.32 10.41 1.44
N LEU A 55 5.24 9.42 2.34
CA LEU A 55 4.00 8.67 2.62
C LEU A 55 2.98 9.49 3.42
N PHE A 56 3.41 10.43 4.26
CA PHE A 56 2.52 11.19 5.13
C PHE A 56 1.77 12.34 4.44
N PHE A 57 2.26 12.83 3.30
CA PHE A 57 1.65 13.96 2.58
C PHE A 57 0.98 13.58 1.26
N SER A 58 0.99 12.31 0.86
CA SER A 58 0.35 11.87 -0.37
C SER A 58 -1.14 11.61 -0.17
N GLN A 59 -1.97 12.32 -0.92
CA GLN A 59 -3.40 12.02 -1.02
C GLN A 59 -3.64 11.08 -2.20
N ILE A 60 -4.57 10.13 -2.04
CA ILE A 60 -4.97 9.16 -3.06
C ILE A 60 -6.50 9.10 -3.09
N CYS A 61 -7.10 9.13 -4.28
CA CYS A 61 -8.54 8.96 -4.44
C CYS A 61 -8.88 7.47 -4.62
N ALA A 62 -9.78 6.93 -3.80
CA ALA A 62 -10.34 5.59 -3.97
C ALA A 62 -11.74 5.68 -4.59
N LYS A 63 -11.94 5.10 -5.78
CA LYS A 63 -13.24 5.06 -6.47
C LYS A 63 -13.79 3.64 -6.44
N PRO A 64 -15.02 3.37 -5.95
CA PRO A 64 -15.55 2.02 -5.92
C PRO A 64 -15.72 1.45 -7.34
N ARG A 65 -15.39 0.16 -7.52
CA ARG A 65 -15.56 -0.55 -8.79
C ARG A 65 -17.04 -0.93 -9.00
N PRO A 66 -17.63 -0.76 -10.20
CA PRO A 66 -18.99 -1.19 -10.47
C PRO A 66 -19.07 -2.72 -10.29
N GLY A 67 -19.85 -3.16 -9.29
CA GLY A 67 -19.92 -4.55 -8.83
C GLY A 67 -19.64 -4.75 -7.34
N SER A 68 -19.10 -3.73 -6.64
CA SER A 68 -18.86 -3.79 -5.19
C SER A 68 -19.92 -3.09 -4.32
N SER A 69 -20.84 -2.33 -4.94
CA SER A 69 -21.83 -1.47 -4.27
C SER A 69 -23.16 -2.17 -3.90
N THR A 70 -23.29 -3.47 -4.16
CA THR A 70 -24.43 -4.28 -3.70
C THR A 70 -23.97 -5.11 -2.50
N ALA A 71 -23.94 -4.49 -1.33
CA ALA A 71 -24.03 -5.12 -0.02
C ALA A 71 -24.63 -4.09 0.95
#